data_AF-A0A653LE26-F1
#
_entry.id   AF-A0A653LE26-F1
#
_cell.length_a   1.000
_cell.length_b   1.000
_cell.length_c   1.000
_cell.angle_alpha   90.00
_cell.angle_beta   90.00
_cell.angle_gamma   90.00
#
_symmetry.space_group_name_H-M   'P 1'
#
loop_
_entity.id
_entity.type
_entity.pdbx_description
1 polymer ?
#
loop_
_entity_poly.entity_id
_entity_poly.type
_entity_poly.pdbx_seq_one_letter_code
_entity_poly.pdbx_strand_id
1 'polypeptide(L)' 'MGLHYLGDWHTHPCCNPTPSWDDTQSIRSTFLESEHQLNYFIMLILGTAGIEQSYVALTDGKKEYRFNAK' A
#
# COMPACT_ATOMS: atom_id res chain seq x y z
N MET A 1 1.95 16.70 -18.66
CA MET A 1 2.27 15.27 -18.39
C MET A 1 3.31 15.23 -17.29
N GLY A 2 3.25 14.27 -16.36
CA GLY A 2 4.27 14.15 -15.31
C GLY A 2 3.78 13.80 -13.91
N LEU A 3 2.53 13.33 -13.75
CA LEU A 3 2.08 12.75 -12.49
C LEU A 3 1.91 11.24 -12.68
N HIS A 4 2.57 10.47 -11.83
CA HIS A 4 2.45 9.03 -11.78
C HIS A 4 1.67 8.65 -10.52
N TYR A 5 0.68 7.80 -10.69
CA TYR A 5 0.06 7.15 -9.55
C TYR A 5 1.03 6.12 -8.99
N LEU A 6 1.40 6.25 -7.71
CA LEU A 6 2.37 5.38 -7.03
C LEU A 6 1.72 4.32 -6.14
N GLY A 7 0.40 4.40 -5.91
CA GLY A 7 -0.34 3.55 -4.99
C GLY A 7 -1.27 4.33 -4.07
N ASP A 8 -1.80 3.64 -3.06
CA ASP A 8 -2.81 4.17 -2.14
C ASP A 8 -2.28 4.32 -0.72
N TRP A 9 -2.93 5.23 0.01
CA TRP A 9 -2.79 5.33 1.45
C TRP A 9 -4.13 5.60 2.12
N HIS A 10 -4.30 5.09 3.34
CA HIS A 10 -5.46 5.34 4.18
C HIS A 10 -5.11 5.13 5.65
N THR A 11 -6.10 5.26 6.55
CA THR A 11 -5.92 5.15 8.00
C THR A 11 -6.72 4.02 8.59
N HIS A 12 -6.16 3.28 9.55
CA HIS A 12 -6.92 2.41 10.45
C HIS A 12 -6.87 2.99 11.87
N PRO A 13 -7.97 2.94 12.65
CA PRO A 13 -8.04 3.50 13.99
C PRO A 13 -7.39 2.59 15.04
N CYS A 14 -6.17 2.12 14.80
CA CYS A 14 -5.39 1.28 15.70
C CYS A 14 -3.89 1.61 15.66
N CYS A 15 -3.14 1.18 16.67
CA CYS A 15 -1.72 1.51 16.81
C CYS A 15 -0.79 0.69 15.91
N ASN A 16 -1.19 -0.52 15.50
CA ASN A 16 -0.42 -1.42 14.63
C ASN A 16 -1.35 -1.96 13.54
N PRO A 17 -1.59 -1.17 12.48
CA PRO A 17 -2.52 -1.55 11.43
C PRO A 17 -2.00 -2.71 10.59
N THR A 18 -2.93 -3.50 10.10
CA THR A 18 -2.72 -4.53 9.08
C THR A 18 -3.77 -4.36 7.99
N PRO A 19 -3.46 -4.65 6.72
CA PRO A 19 -4.44 -4.60 5.65
C PRO A 19 -5.55 -5.61 5.93
N SER A 20 -6.78 -5.19 5.63
CA SER A 20 -7.90 -6.10 5.41
C SER A 20 -7.72 -6.84 4.08
N TRP A 21 -8.57 -7.85 3.85
CA TRP A 21 -8.59 -8.55 2.57
C TRP A 21 -8.95 -7.60 1.41
N ASP A 22 -9.89 -6.69 1.63
CA ASP A 22 -10.32 -5.71 0.62
C ASP A 22 -9.20 -4.72 0.28
N ASP A 23 -8.39 -4.29 1.27
CA ASP A 23 -7.23 -3.42 1.02
C ASP A 23 -6.24 -4.09 0.06
N THR A 24 -5.88 -5.34 0.37
CA THR A 24 -4.96 -6.16 -0.43
C THR A 24 -5.52 -6.42 -1.83
N GLN A 25 -6.80 -6.76 -1.95
CA GLN A 25 -7.39 -7.08 -3.24
C GLN A 25 -7.51 -5.84 -4.12
N SER A 26 -7.89 -4.70 -3.53
CA SER A 26 -8.06 -3.44 -4.24
C SER A 26 -6.74 -2.96 -4.84
N ILE A 27 -5.67 -2.89 -4.04
CA ILE A 27 -4.38 -2.40 -4.56
C ILE A 27 -3.79 -3.34 -5.63
N ARG A 28 -4.03 -4.65 -5.52
CA ARG A 28 -3.59 -5.64 -6.52
C ARG A 28 -4.34 -5.49 -7.83
N SER A 29 -5.66 -5.35 -7.78
CA SER A 29 -6.47 -5.06 -8.97
C SER A 29 -6.03 -3.74 -9.61
N THR A 30 -5.84 -2.68 -8.81
CA THR A 30 -5.36 -1.38 -9.30
C THR A 30 -4.02 -1.51 -10.03
N PHE A 31 -3.06 -2.29 -9.53
CA PHE A 31 -1.80 -2.56 -10.24
C PHE A 31 -2.02 -3.33 -11.54
N LEU A 32 -2.79 -4.43 -11.52
CA LEU A 32 -2.94 -5.30 -12.68
C LEU A 32 -3.77 -4.68 -13.81
N GLU A 33 -4.69 -3.78 -13.48
CA GLU A 33 -5.66 -3.21 -14.42
C GLU A 33 -5.24 -1.82 -14.95
N SER A 34 -4.26 -1.17 -14.32
CA SER A 34 -3.79 0.16 -14.73
C SER A 34 -2.71 0.09 -15.81
N GLU A 35 -2.74 1.03 -16.76
CA GLU A 35 -1.62 1.22 -17.69
C GLU A 35 -0.50 2.03 -17.02
N HIS A 36 0.60 1.38 -16.64
CA HIS A 36 1.77 2.03 -16.04
C HIS A 36 3.09 1.32 -16.39
N GLN A 37 4.22 1.97 -16.04
CA GLN A 37 5.57 1.43 -16.22
C GLN A 37 6.27 1.11 -14.88
N LEU A 38 5.52 1.17 -13.77
CA LEU A 38 6.05 0.90 -12.44
C LEU A 38 6.15 -0.60 -12.16
N ASN A 39 7.21 -1.01 -11.45
CA ASN A 39 7.39 -2.39 -11.00
C ASN A 39 6.52 -2.74 -9.79
N TYR A 40 6.17 -1.74 -8.98
CA TYR A 40 5.39 -1.91 -7.77
C TYR A 40 4.54 -0.68 -7.47
N PHE A 41 3.41 -0.89 -6.80
CA PHE A 41 2.64 0.15 -6.11
C PHE A 41 2.86 0.09 -4.61
N ILE A 42 2.73 1.24 -3.95
CA ILE A 42 2.84 1.43 -2.50
C ILE A 42 1.46 1.23 -1.87
N MET A 43 1.42 0.47 -0.78
CA MET A 43 0.28 0.42 0.14
C MET A 43 0.74 0.93 1.51
N LEU A 44 0.21 2.09 1.92
CA LEU A 44 0.47 2.69 3.23
C LEU A 44 -0.80 2.75 4.07
N ILE A 45 -0.84 2.04 5.19
CA ILE A 45 -1.95 2.15 6.15
C ILE A 45 -1.42 2.80 7.42
N LEU A 46 -1.78 4.06 7.61
CA LEU A 46 -1.37 4.87 8.75
C LEU A 46 -2.16 4.47 10.00
N GLY A 47 -1.44 4.14 11.07
CA GLY A 47 -2.01 3.87 12.39
C GLY A 47 -2.00 5.12 13.28
N THR A 48 -2.58 5.00 14.48
CA THR A 48 -2.66 6.10 15.45
C THR A 48 -1.34 6.37 16.19
N ALA A 49 -0.38 5.45 16.12
CA ALA A 49 0.93 5.59 16.76
C ALA A 49 1.98 6.30 15.89
N GLY A 50 1.62 6.71 14.66
CA GLY A 50 2.52 7.37 13.71
C GLY A 50 3.13 6.41 12.68
N ILE A 51 3.95 6.96 11.77
CA ILE A 51 4.42 6.24 10.58
C ILE A 51 5.33 5.05 10.91
N GLU A 52 6.11 5.13 11.99
CA GLU A 52 7.03 4.06 12.40
C GLU A 52 6.33 2.75 12.79
N GLN A 53 5.06 2.83 13.21
CA GLN A 53 4.23 1.68 13.59
C GLN A 53 3.15 1.39 12.55
N SER A 54 3.19 2.08 11.40
CA SER A 54 2.23 1.90 10.32
C SER A 54 2.58 0.74 9.41
N TYR A 55 1.62 0.32 8.60
CA TYR A 55 1.83 -0.72 7.61
C TYR A 55 2.35 -0.10 6.32
N VAL A 56 3.51 -0.57 5.84
CA VAL A 56 4.08 -0.17 4.55
C VAL A 56 4.39 -1.42 3.75
N ALA A 57 3.86 -1.51 2.53
CA ALA A 57 4.21 -2.57 1.60
C ALA A 57 4.33 -2.09 0.16
N LEU A 58 5.06 -2.86 -0.63
CA LEU A 58 5.05 -2.78 -2.10
C LEU A 58 4.30 -3.98 -2.68
N THR A 59 3.54 -3.81 -3.75
CA THR A 59 2.91 -4.92 -4.48
C THR A 59 3.11 -4.84 -5.99
N ASP A 60 3.31 -6.00 -6.62
CA ASP A 60 3.35 -6.21 -8.08
C ASP A 60 2.03 -6.80 -8.60
N GLY A 61 0.94 -6.67 -7.82
CA GLY A 61 -0.35 -7.28 -8.11
C GLY A 61 -0.46 -8.77 -7.74
N LYS A 62 0.66 -9.45 -7.45
CA LYS A 62 0.68 -10.88 -7.11
C LYS A 62 1.17 -11.14 -5.70
N LYS A 63 2.16 -10.38 -5.24
CA LYS A 63 2.79 -10.49 -3.93
C LYS A 63 2.86 -9.13 -3.25
N GLU A 64 2.97 -9.17 -1.94
CA GLU A 64 3.20 -7.99 -1.10
C GLU A 64 4.52 -8.15 -0.36
N TYR A 65 5.33 -7.11 -0.42
CA TYR A 65 6.62 -7.01 0.24
C TYR A 65 6.48 -6.01 1.38
N ARG A 66 6.36 -6.50 2.61
CA ARG A 66 6.19 -5.65 3.79
C ARG A 66 7.52 -5.08 4.24
N PHE A 67 7.52 -3.78 4.57
CA PHE A 67 8.64 -3.06 5.15
C PHE A 67 8.30 -2.64 6.58
N ASN A 68 9.33 -2.58 7.42
CA ASN A 68 9.24 -1.85 8.67
C ASN A 68 9.63 -0.41 8.39
N ALA A 69 8.84 0.55 8.85
CA ALA A 69 9.22 1.96 8.83
C ALA A 69 10.22 2.23 9.96
N LYS A 70 11.40 1.57 9.93
CA LYS A 70 12.58 1.79 10.78
C LYS A 70 13.84 1.35 10.06
#